data_AF-A0A6B9FWE7-F1
#
_entry.id   AF-A0A6B9FWE7-F1
#
_cell.length_a   1.000
_cell.length_b   1.000
_cell.length_c   1.000
_cell.angle_alpha   90.00
_cell.angle_beta   90.00
_cell.angle_gamma   90.00
#
_symmetry.space_group_name_H-M   'P 1'
#
loop_
_entity.id
_entity.type
_entity.pdbx_description
1 polymer ?
#
loop_
_entity_poly.entity_id
_entity_poly.type
_entity_poly.pdbx_seq_one_letter_code
_entity_poly.pdbx_strand_id
1 'polypeptide(L)'
;MESVAEIIAALGGPTAFGVICGFTKNPAARGSDMRQRESIPVIYWPRIVEAAQARGLAIDNDVLVQAHLMRERPDRSVASIEEAAA
;
A
#
# COMPACT_ATOMS: atom_id res chain seq x y z
N MET A 1 -4.84 7.19 6.27
CA MET A 1 -4.58 6.27 5.16
C MET A 1 -3.49 5.34 5.62
N GLU A 2 -3.87 4.11 5.92
CA GLU A 2 -3.07 3.18 6.72
C GLU A 2 -2.76 1.87 6.01
N SER A 3 -3.47 1.57 4.91
CA SER A 3 -3.29 0.31 4.18
C SER A 3 -3.30 0.48 2.66
N VAL A 4 -2.74 -0.54 1.98
CA VAL A 4 -2.82 -0.67 0.52
C VAL A 4 -4.27 -0.71 0.04
N ALA A 5 -5.18 -1.34 0.81
CA ALA A 5 -6.59 -1.39 0.46
C ALA A 5 -7.25 -0.01 0.46
N GLU A 6 -6.93 0.84 1.43
CA GLU A 6 -7.42 2.22 1.50
C GLU A 6 -6.86 3.09 0.38
N ILE A 7 -5.56 2.95 0.05
CA ILE A 7 -4.93 3.63 -1.09
C ILE A 7 -5.67 3.28 -2.38
N ILE A 8 -5.90 1.99 -2.62
CA ILE A 8 -6.58 1.51 -3.82
C ILE A 8 -8.03 2.02 -3.87
N ALA A 9 -8.74 2.02 -2.73
CA ALA A 9 -10.11 2.55 -2.66
C ALA A 9 -10.16 4.06 -2.97
N ALA A 10 -9.27 4.85 -2.36
CA ALA A 10 -9.17 6.30 -2.60
C ALA A 10 -8.85 6.64 -4.06
N LEU A 11 -8.10 5.78 -4.75
CA LEU A 11 -7.77 5.91 -6.17
C LEU A 11 -8.87 5.39 -7.11
N GLY A 12 -10.08 5.13 -6.62
CA GLY A 12 -11.23 4.70 -7.43
C GLY A 12 -11.34 3.18 -7.61
N GLY A 13 -10.71 2.42 -6.71
CA GLY A 13 -10.78 0.97 -6.67
C GLY A 13 -9.77 0.25 -7.58
N PRO A 14 -9.78 -1.10 -7.57
CA PRO A 14 -8.76 -1.93 -8.21
C PRO A 14 -8.56 -1.67 -9.71
N THR A 15 -9.65 -1.39 -10.44
CA THR A 15 -9.57 -1.11 -11.88
C THR A 15 -8.83 0.19 -12.17
N ALA A 16 -9.23 1.29 -11.52
CA ALA A 16 -8.60 2.59 -11.71
C ALA A 16 -7.14 2.58 -11.25
N PHE A 17 -6.87 1.93 -10.12
CA PHE A 17 -5.52 1.72 -9.63
C PHE A 17 -4.64 0.93 -10.61
N GLY A 18 -5.16 -0.17 -11.19
CA GLY A 18 -4.44 -0.94 -12.20
C GLY A 18 -4.09 -0.13 -13.45
N VAL A 19 -4.99 0.77 -13.88
CA VAL A 19 -4.71 1.69 -15.01
C VAL A 19 -3.62 2.69 -14.64
N ILE A 20 -3.64 3.27 -13.43
CA ILE A 20 -2.57 4.16 -12.93
C ILE A 20 -1.20 3.46 -12.96
N CYS A 21 -1.16 2.18 -12.61
CA CYS A 21 0.07 1.39 -12.66
C CYS A 21 0.54 1.05 -14.09
N GLY A 22 -0.21 1.45 -15.11
CA GLY A 22 0.12 1.22 -16.53
C GLY A 22 -0.36 -0.13 -17.08
N PHE A 23 -1.22 -0.85 -16.37
CA PHE A 23 -1.75 -2.12 -16.89
C PHE A 23 -2.86 -1.87 -17.91
N THR A 24 -2.63 -2.30 -19.15
CA THR A 24 -3.61 -2.23 -20.24
C THR A 24 -4.47 -3.49 -20.36
N LYS A 25 -3.96 -4.64 -19.88
CA LYS A 25 -4.67 -5.92 -19.87
C LYS A 25 -5.06 -6.28 -18.44
N ASN A 26 -6.35 -6.52 -18.22
CA ASN A 26 -6.94 -6.93 -16.93
C ASN A 26 -6.51 -6.05 -15.73
N PRO A 27 -6.63 -4.71 -15.81
CA PRO A 27 -6.20 -3.81 -14.72
C PRO A 27 -6.89 -4.11 -13.39
N ALA A 28 -8.18 -4.49 -13.42
CA ALA A 28 -8.94 -4.87 -12.23
C ALA A 28 -8.33 -6.05 -11.47
N ALA A 29 -7.87 -7.08 -12.19
CA ALA A 29 -7.25 -8.26 -11.59
C ALA A 29 -5.89 -7.92 -10.98
N ARG A 30 -5.08 -7.09 -11.66
CA ARG A 30 -3.77 -6.65 -11.16
C ARG A 30 -3.90 -5.79 -9.91
N GLY A 31 -4.82 -4.82 -9.91
CA GLY A 31 -5.11 -4.05 -8.70
C GLY A 31 -5.66 -4.91 -7.57
N SER A 32 -6.48 -5.92 -7.88
CA SER A 32 -7.04 -6.83 -6.88
C SER A 32 -5.99 -7.74 -6.25
N ASP A 33 -5.03 -8.24 -7.04
CA ASP A 33 -3.89 -9.04 -6.55
C ASP A 33 -3.00 -8.20 -5.61
N MET A 34 -2.66 -6.96 -5.97
CA MET A 34 -1.89 -6.07 -5.09
C MET A 34 -2.65 -5.72 -3.81
N ARG A 35 -3.97 -5.52 -3.91
CA ARG A 35 -4.84 -5.32 -2.74
C ARG A 35 -4.82 -6.53 -1.81
N GLN A 36 -4.98 -7.74 -2.36
CA GLN A 36 -5.01 -8.99 -1.58
C GLN A 36 -3.66 -9.30 -0.92
N ARG A 37 -2.55 -8.96 -1.58
CA ARG A 37 -1.20 -9.13 -1.04
C ARG A 37 -0.79 -8.04 -0.05
N GLU A 38 -1.60 -6.99 0.07
CA GLU A 38 -1.29 -5.77 0.82
C GLU A 38 0.10 -5.21 0.47
N SER A 39 0.41 -5.23 -0.83
CA SER A 39 1.73 -4.83 -1.31
C SER A 39 1.66 -4.23 -2.70
N ILE A 40 2.28 -3.06 -2.86
CA ILE A 40 2.45 -2.34 -4.11
C ILE A 40 3.94 -2.27 -4.43
N PRO A 41 4.41 -2.88 -5.53
CA PRO A 41 5.81 -2.75 -5.94
C PRO A 41 6.23 -1.29 -6.13
N VAL A 42 7.42 -0.93 -5.61
CA VAL A 42 7.95 0.46 -5.59
C VAL A 42 8.02 1.10 -6.97
N ILE A 43 8.23 0.30 -8.02
CA ILE A 43 8.26 0.78 -9.41
C ILE A 43 6.96 1.51 -9.86
N TYR A 44 5.84 1.25 -9.20
CA TYR A 44 4.55 1.89 -9.51
C TYR A 44 4.31 3.18 -8.72
N TRP A 45 5.10 3.43 -7.66
CA TRP A 45 4.84 4.53 -6.72
C TRP A 45 4.88 5.92 -7.37
N PRO A 46 5.81 6.26 -8.27
CA PRO A 46 5.81 7.58 -8.91
C PRO A 46 4.49 7.88 -9.65
N ARG A 47 3.93 6.89 -10.35
CA ARG A 47 2.66 7.03 -11.08
C ARG A 47 1.47 7.19 -10.13
N ILE A 48 1.52 6.51 -8.98
CA ILE A 48 0.49 6.60 -7.94
C ILE A 48 0.49 7.99 -7.32
N VAL A 49 1.66 8.53 -6.96
CA VAL A 49 1.80 9.87 -6.40
C VAL A 49 1.34 10.93 -7.40
N GLU A 50 1.75 10.83 -8.67
CA GLU A 50 1.29 11.73 -9.73
C GLU A 50 -0.23 11.71 -9.90
N ALA A 51 -0.82 10.51 -9.97
CA ALA A 51 -2.27 10.34 -10.09
C ALA A 51 -3.04 10.85 -8.86
N ALA A 52 -2.49 10.68 -7.66
CA ALA A 52 -3.07 11.19 -6.43
C ALA A 52 -3.03 12.72 -6.38
N GLN A 53 -1.89 13.32 -6.72
CA GLN A 53 -1.72 14.76 -6.80
C GLN A 53 -2.71 15.38 -7.81
N ALA A 54 -2.85 14.77 -8.99
CA ALA A 54 -3.82 15.21 -10.00
C ALA A 54 -5.29 15.15 -9.52
N ARG A 55 -5.57 14.37 -8.47
CA ARG A 55 -6.90 14.22 -7.86
C ARG A 55 -7.05 14.98 -6.53
N GLY A 56 -6.03 15.73 -6.11
CA GLY A 56 -6.04 16.42 -4.82
C GLY A 56 -6.02 15.47 -3.61
N LEU A 57 -5.53 14.25 -3.78
CA LEU A 57 -5.40 13.27 -2.71
C LEU A 57 -4.01 13.40 -2.06
N ALA A 58 -3.98 13.42 -0.72
CA ALA A 58 -2.75 13.40 0.06
C ALA A 58 -2.17 11.97 0.12
N ILE A 59 -1.72 11.45 -1.03
CA ILE A 59 -1.02 10.17 -1.15
C ILE A 59 0.36 10.45 -1.74
N ASP A 60 1.35 10.54 -0.88
CA ASP A 60 2.76 10.74 -1.23
C ASP A 60 3.59 9.49 -0.88
N ASN A 61 4.91 9.58 -1.02
CA ASN A 61 5.80 8.47 -0.70
C ASN A 61 5.74 8.08 0.77
N ASP A 62 5.54 9.02 1.69
CA ASP A 62 5.48 8.71 3.12
C ASP A 62 4.23 7.89 3.43
N VAL A 63 3.09 8.23 2.84
CA VAL A 63 1.86 7.42 2.94
C VAL A 63 2.08 6.01 2.38
N LEU A 64 2.75 5.88 1.23
CA LEU A 64 3.05 4.59 0.63
C LEU A 64 4.00 3.75 1.50
N VAL A 65 5.04 4.36 2.09
CA VAL A 65 5.92 3.69 3.07
C VAL A 65 5.14 3.23 4.28
N GLN A 66 4.34 4.11 4.91
CA GLN A 66 3.57 3.77 6.12
C GLN A 66 2.63 2.58 5.87
N ALA A 67 1.94 2.57 4.73
CA ALA A 67 1.06 1.47 4.36
C ALA A 67 1.77 0.11 4.21
N HIS A 68 3.08 0.11 3.92
CA HIS A 68 3.89 -1.10 3.86
C HIS A 68 4.53 -1.46 5.20
N LEU A 69 4.89 -0.49 6.03
CA LEU A 69 5.45 -0.73 7.37
C LEU A 69 4.42 -1.31 8.34
N MET A 70 3.14 -0.94 8.21
CA MET A 70 2.08 -1.52 9.05
C MET A 70 1.88 -3.01 8.79
N ARG A 71 2.15 -3.49 7.57
CA ARG A 71 2.18 -4.93 7.23
C ARG A 71 3.36 -5.65 7.90
N GLU A 72 4.51 -4.99 8.01
CA GLU A 72 5.74 -5.54 8.59
C GLU A 72 5.79 -5.49 10.12
N ARG A 73 4.71 -5.15 10.83
CA ARG A 73 4.64 -5.42 12.27
C ARG A 73 4.20 -6.88 12.48
N PRO A 74 5.12 -7.85 12.66
CA PRO A 74 4.74 -9.03 13.42
C PRO A 74 4.32 -8.51 14.80
N ASP A 75 3.21 -9.04 15.29
CA ASP A 75 2.72 -8.85 16.63
C ASP A 75 3.89 -8.83 17.64
N ARG A 76 4.17 -7.67 18.24
CA ARG A 76 5.25 -7.51 19.23
C ARG A 76 4.78 -7.94 20.62
N SER A 77 3.92 -8.95 20.69
CA SER A 77 3.44 -9.61 21.90
C SER A 77 4.22 -10.89 22.20
N VAL A 78 5.55 -10.93 22.01
CA VAL A 78 6.43 -11.94 22.62
C VAL A 78 7.88 -11.49 22.49
N ALA A 79 8.40 -10.87 23.55
CA ALA A 79 9.72 -11.13 24.13
C ALA A 79 9.97 -10.06 25.20
N SER A 80 9.39 -10.27 26.38
CA SER A 80 9.95 -9.72 27.60
C SER A 80 11.41 -10.18 27.69
N ILE A 81 12.34 -9.26 27.51
CA ILE A 81 13.74 -9.44 27.93
C ILE A 81 13.82 -8.83 29.33
N GLU A 82 13.22 -9.48 30.33
CA GLU A 82 13.32 -9.06 31.73
C GLU A 82 12.94 -10.24 32.65
N GLU A 83 13.69 -11.34 32.62
CA GLU A 83 13.84 -12.30 33.73
C GLU A 83 14.87 -13.39 33.40
N ALA A 84 16.15 -13.02 33.34
CA ALA A 84 17.25 -14.00 33.36
C ALA A 84 18.48 -13.47 34.11
N ALA A 85 18.25 -12.60 35.10
CA ALA A 85 19.28 -12.12 36.02
C ALA A 85 18.65 -11.78 37.38
N ALA A 86 18.16 -12.79 38.09
CA ALA A 86 17.90 -12.75 39.53
C ALA A 86 18.10 -14.14 40.12
#